data_AF-A0A5S5CVJ2-F1
#
_entry.id   AF-A0A5S5CVJ2-F1
#
_cell.length_a   1.000
_cell.length_b   1.000
_cell.length_c   1.000
_cell.angle_alpha   90.00
_cell.angle_beta   90.00
_cell.angle_gamma   90.00
#
_symmetry.space_group_name_H-M   'P 1'
#
loop_
_entity.id
_entity.type
_entity.pdbx_description
1 polymer ?
#
loop_
_entity_poly.entity_id
_entity_poly.type
_entity_poly.pdbx_seq_one_letter_code
_entity_poly.pdbx_strand_id
1 'polypeptide(L)'
;MKTKAKHIASFCISTFLTMFWLYVSLDKLWAPARFRAALLRQPFPDWWADVLYWSLPLAELGIAMLFVLQRRRPAFLLSALLLLIFTIYIGLGVAGLYVQRPCGCASVFSGLSWTWHLAVNLGLLGLSIVGRYTTGPPISMSGRGRPRAAIGFRRHVPLRAVAVYHAIIILRKRFPKKFAPFPGRPVRVNLNYTFVALP
;
A
#
# COMPACT_ATOMS: atom_id res chain seq x y z
N MET A 1 5.81 -11.88 31.53
CA MET A 1 5.64 -10.48 31.04
C MET A 1 5.74 -10.35 29.51
N LYS A 2 6.76 -10.91 28.84
CA LYS A 2 6.97 -10.77 27.38
C LYS A 2 5.82 -11.26 26.47
N THR A 3 5.02 -12.21 26.92
CA THR A 3 3.85 -12.74 26.18
C THR A 3 2.67 -11.75 26.20
N LYS A 4 2.31 -11.22 27.38
CA LYS A 4 1.26 -10.21 27.53
C LYS A 4 1.52 -8.98 26.66
N ALA A 5 2.76 -8.47 26.66
CA ALA A 5 3.16 -7.34 25.83
C ALA A 5 2.98 -7.60 24.32
N LYS A 6 3.31 -8.81 23.82
CA LYS A 6 3.11 -9.19 22.42
C LYS A 6 1.62 -9.26 22.04
N HIS A 7 0.78 -9.77 22.94
CA HIS A 7 -0.66 -9.82 22.71
C HIS A 7 -1.28 -8.43 22.66
N ILE A 8 -0.91 -7.54 23.59
CA ILE A 8 -1.35 -6.14 23.59
C ILE A 8 -0.89 -5.43 22.30
N ALA A 9 0.39 -5.56 21.94
CA ALA A 9 0.91 -4.96 20.72
C ALA A 9 0.17 -5.45 19.46
N SER A 10 -0.04 -6.77 19.32
CA SER A 10 -0.80 -7.35 18.20
C SER A 10 -2.22 -6.81 18.14
N PHE A 11 -2.89 -6.67 19.29
CA PHE A 11 -4.23 -6.11 19.37
C PHE A 11 -4.26 -4.66 18.92
N CYS A 12 -3.42 -3.79 19.49
CA CYS A 12 -3.33 -2.38 19.13
C CYS A 12 -3.04 -2.17 17.63
N ILE A 13 -2.07 -2.91 17.09
CA ILE A 13 -1.73 -2.84 15.66
C ILE A 13 -2.92 -3.30 14.81
N SER A 14 -3.57 -4.41 15.18
CA SER A 14 -4.72 -4.92 14.42
C SER A 14 -5.87 -3.91 14.41
N THR A 15 -6.22 -3.33 15.56
CA THR A 15 -7.30 -2.33 15.66
C THR A 15 -6.98 -1.09 14.82
N PHE A 16 -5.76 -0.58 14.91
CA PHE A 16 -5.32 0.56 14.12
C PHE A 16 -5.41 0.28 12.60
N LEU A 17 -4.89 -0.87 12.14
CA LEU A 17 -4.97 -1.24 10.73
C LEU A 17 -6.40 -1.47 10.27
N THR A 18 -7.29 -2.02 11.12
CA THR A 18 -8.72 -2.14 10.82
C THR A 18 -9.32 -0.77 10.53
N MET A 19 -9.12 0.20 11.43
CA MET A 19 -9.68 1.55 11.25
C MET A 19 -9.10 2.23 10.01
N PHE A 20 -7.80 2.08 9.77
CA PHE A 20 -7.14 2.62 8.58
C PHE A 20 -7.74 2.05 7.29
N TRP A 21 -7.83 0.72 7.15
CA TRP A 21 -8.35 0.10 5.92
C TRP A 21 -9.84 0.37 5.70
N LEU A 22 -10.64 0.39 6.77
CA LEU A 22 -12.05 0.79 6.70
C LEU A 22 -12.18 2.22 6.20
N TYR A 23 -11.47 3.15 6.82
CA TYR A 23 -11.55 4.57 6.46
C TYR A 23 -11.13 4.81 5.01
N VAL A 24 -10.00 4.23 4.59
CA VAL A 24 -9.46 4.40 3.23
C VAL A 24 -10.34 3.76 2.16
N SER A 25 -11.00 2.64 2.47
CA SER A 25 -11.98 2.00 1.59
C SER A 25 -13.27 2.82 1.48
N LEU A 26 -13.82 3.26 2.62
CA LEU A 26 -15.04 4.04 2.67
C LEU A 26 -14.88 5.41 1.99
N ASP A 27 -13.73 6.07 2.14
CA ASP A 27 -13.41 7.33 1.44
C ASP A 27 -13.58 7.19 -0.09
N LYS A 28 -13.15 6.06 -0.65
CA LYS A 28 -13.29 5.76 -2.09
C LYS A 28 -14.73 5.43 -2.48
N LEU A 29 -15.45 4.70 -1.63
CA LEU A 29 -16.85 4.31 -1.87
C LEU A 29 -17.82 5.48 -1.68
N TRP A 30 -17.50 6.44 -0.82
CA TRP A 30 -18.35 7.59 -0.53
C TRP A 30 -18.34 8.63 -1.66
N ALA A 31 -17.19 8.81 -2.32
CA ALA A 31 -17.04 9.75 -3.43
C ALA A 31 -16.51 9.04 -4.70
N PRO A 32 -17.28 8.09 -5.28
CA PRO A 32 -16.81 7.25 -6.38
C PRO A 32 -16.39 8.06 -7.61
N ALA A 33 -17.10 9.16 -7.92
CA ALA A 33 -16.76 10.04 -9.04
C ALA A 33 -15.37 10.69 -8.85
N ARG A 34 -15.05 11.13 -7.62
CA ARG A 34 -13.74 11.71 -7.29
C ARG A 34 -12.64 10.66 -7.38
N PHE A 35 -12.91 9.45 -6.88
CA PHE A 35 -11.98 8.33 -6.95
C PHE A 35 -11.66 7.95 -8.41
N ARG A 36 -12.69 7.80 -9.26
CA ARG A 36 -12.52 7.51 -10.69
C ARG A 36 -11.74 8.61 -11.41
N ALA A 37 -12.10 9.87 -11.21
CA ALA A 37 -11.39 11.01 -11.80
C ALA A 37 -9.92 11.05 -11.40
N ALA A 38 -9.61 10.68 -10.15
CA ALA A 38 -8.24 10.63 -9.68
C ALA A 38 -7.47 9.39 -10.19
N LEU A 39 -8.13 8.25 -10.43
CA LEU A 39 -7.55 7.10 -11.13
C LEU A 39 -7.19 7.43 -12.58
N LEU A 40 -8.06 8.15 -13.30
CA LEU A 40 -7.82 8.59 -14.68
C LEU A 40 -6.65 9.59 -14.82
N ARG A 41 -6.28 10.26 -13.73
CA ARG A 41 -5.10 11.14 -13.69
C ARG A 41 -3.80 10.39 -13.41
N GLN A 42 -3.88 9.14 -12.95
CA GLN A 42 -2.68 8.34 -12.69
C GLN A 42 -1.99 7.96 -14.02
N PRO A 43 -0.69 7.66 -14.01
CA PRO A 43 0.05 7.23 -15.20
C PRO A 43 -0.27 5.78 -15.58
N PHE A 44 -1.56 5.42 -15.65
CA PHE A 44 -2.05 4.10 -16.04
C PHE A 44 -2.94 4.21 -17.30
N PRO A 45 -3.10 3.12 -18.06
CA PRO A 45 -4.08 3.06 -19.14
C PRO A 45 -5.51 3.24 -18.61
N ASP A 46 -6.41 3.80 -19.40
CA ASP A 46 -7.80 4.07 -18.98
C ASP A 46 -8.52 2.79 -18.49
N TRP A 47 -8.26 1.64 -19.12
CA TRP A 47 -8.82 0.36 -18.71
C TRP A 47 -8.34 -0.11 -17.33
N TRP A 48 -7.14 0.28 -16.88
CA TRP A 48 -6.70 0.04 -15.51
C TRP A 48 -7.50 0.86 -14.51
N ALA A 49 -7.91 2.08 -14.88
CA ALA A 49 -8.72 2.91 -14.01
C ALA A 49 -10.06 2.23 -13.72
N ASP A 50 -10.70 1.62 -14.71
CA ASP A 50 -11.97 0.90 -14.51
C ASP A 50 -11.79 -0.39 -13.68
N VAL A 51 -10.69 -1.12 -13.86
CA VAL A 51 -10.37 -2.31 -13.03
C VAL A 51 -10.07 -1.91 -11.58
N LEU A 52 -9.23 -0.89 -11.37
CA LEU A 52 -8.85 -0.40 -10.04
C LEU A 52 -10.02 0.28 -9.31
N TYR A 53 -10.94 0.86 -10.06
CA TYR A 53 -12.13 1.51 -9.51
C TYR A 53 -12.95 0.57 -8.60
N TRP A 54 -13.10 -0.70 -8.99
CA TRP A 54 -13.77 -1.70 -8.15
C TRP A 54 -12.79 -2.51 -7.30
N SER A 55 -11.70 -3.00 -7.89
CA SER A 55 -10.81 -3.95 -7.21
C SER A 55 -10.10 -3.33 -6.00
N LEU A 56 -9.75 -2.04 -6.05
CA LEU A 56 -9.01 -1.40 -4.99
C LEU A 56 -9.85 -1.21 -3.71
N PRO A 57 -11.01 -0.54 -3.72
CA PRO A 57 -11.82 -0.39 -2.51
C PRO A 57 -12.30 -1.75 -1.97
N LEU A 58 -12.57 -2.73 -2.83
CA LEU A 58 -12.95 -4.09 -2.41
C LEU A 58 -11.80 -4.83 -1.73
N ALA A 59 -10.57 -4.72 -2.24
CA ALA A 59 -9.40 -5.33 -1.60
C ALA A 59 -9.13 -4.71 -0.23
N GLU A 60 -9.24 -3.38 -0.12
CA GLU A 60 -9.08 -2.63 1.13
C GLU A 60 -10.15 -3.03 2.16
N LEU A 61 -11.42 -3.11 1.72
CA LEU A 61 -12.53 -3.55 2.56
C LEU A 61 -12.36 -5.02 2.99
N GLY A 62 -11.90 -5.89 2.09
CA GLY A 62 -11.63 -7.29 2.37
C GLY A 62 -10.55 -7.46 3.45
N ILE A 63 -9.48 -6.66 3.40
CA ILE A 63 -8.44 -6.64 4.44
C ILE A 63 -9.02 -6.19 5.78
N ALA A 64 -9.81 -5.11 5.79
CA ALA A 64 -10.51 -4.64 6.99
C ALA A 64 -11.41 -5.74 7.60
N MET A 65 -12.23 -6.39 6.77
CA MET A 65 -13.10 -7.48 7.20
C MET A 65 -12.32 -8.66 7.79
N LEU A 66 -11.17 -9.02 7.21
CA LEU A 66 -10.32 -10.07 7.79
C LEU A 66 -9.81 -9.70 9.18
N PHE A 67 -9.49 -8.43 9.44
CA PHE A 67 -9.13 -8.00 10.79
C PHE A 67 -10.32 -8.05 11.76
N VAL A 68 -11.51 -7.61 11.33
CA VAL A 68 -12.76 -7.67 12.12
C VAL A 68 -13.12 -9.11 12.49
N LEU A 69 -13.02 -10.04 11.53
CA LEU A 69 -13.26 -11.47 11.72
C LEU A 69 -12.13 -12.18 12.50
N GLN A 70 -11.19 -11.42 13.07
CA GLN A 70 -10.04 -11.91 13.83
C GLN A 70 -9.14 -12.88 13.04
N ARG A 71 -9.24 -12.90 11.70
CA ARG A 71 -8.36 -13.64 10.78
C ARG A 71 -7.05 -12.88 10.59
N ARG A 72 -6.35 -12.59 11.70
CA ARG A 72 -5.22 -11.66 11.77
C ARG A 72 -4.05 -12.03 10.87
N ARG A 73 -3.74 -13.32 10.73
CA ARG A 73 -2.61 -13.80 9.90
C ARG A 73 -2.75 -13.45 8.42
N PRO A 74 -3.81 -13.87 7.72
CA PRO A 74 -4.02 -13.45 6.33
C PRO A 74 -4.25 -11.94 6.23
N ALA A 75 -4.92 -11.30 7.20
CA ALA A 75 -5.11 -9.85 7.22
C ALA A 75 -3.77 -9.09 7.18
N PHE A 76 -2.83 -9.43 8.08
CA PHE A 76 -1.49 -8.80 8.11
C PHE A 76 -0.69 -9.08 6.84
N LEU A 77 -0.80 -10.28 6.26
CA LEU A 77 -0.09 -10.64 5.02
C LEU A 77 -0.62 -9.84 3.83
N LEU A 78 -1.94 -9.80 3.64
CA LEU A 78 -2.57 -9.06 2.54
C LEU A 78 -2.39 -7.55 2.71
N SER A 79 -2.48 -7.03 3.93
CA SER A 79 -2.14 -5.65 4.27
C SER A 79 -0.70 -5.32 3.85
N ALA A 80 0.27 -6.16 4.23
CA ALA A 80 1.67 -5.95 3.85
C ALA A 80 1.89 -6.05 2.33
N LEU A 81 1.21 -6.97 1.64
CA LEU A 81 1.31 -7.12 0.19
C LEU A 81 0.77 -5.88 -0.54
N LEU A 82 -0.41 -5.41 -0.16
CA LEU A 82 -1.03 -4.24 -0.79
C LEU A 82 -0.20 -2.96 -0.51
N LEU A 83 0.26 -2.79 0.73
CA LEU A 83 1.16 -1.69 1.10
C LEU A 83 2.51 -1.77 0.39
N LEU A 84 3.04 -2.97 0.11
CA LEU A 84 4.26 -3.13 -0.69
C LEU A 84 4.03 -2.66 -2.14
N ILE A 85 2.91 -3.05 -2.75
CA ILE A 85 2.53 -2.60 -4.11
C ILE A 85 2.43 -1.07 -4.15
N PHE A 86 1.74 -0.45 -3.17
CA PHE A 86 1.69 1.01 -3.06
C PHE A 86 3.07 1.64 -2.80
N THR A 87 3.94 1.01 -2.01
CA THR A 87 5.30 1.50 -1.77
C THR A 87 6.08 1.55 -3.07
N ILE A 88 6.02 0.49 -3.87
CA ILE A 88 6.69 0.43 -5.18
C ILE A 88 6.13 1.53 -6.08
N TYR A 89 4.81 1.64 -6.19
CA TYR A 89 4.15 2.66 -7.00
C TYR A 89 4.58 4.10 -6.63
N ILE A 90 4.52 4.46 -5.35
CA ILE A 90 4.90 5.80 -4.86
C ILE A 90 6.41 6.00 -5.03
N GLY A 91 7.21 4.97 -4.72
CA GLY A 91 8.67 4.99 -4.83
C GLY A 91 9.16 5.28 -6.25
N LEU A 92 8.53 4.71 -7.27
CA LEU A 92 8.83 5.01 -8.67
C LEU A 92 8.54 6.49 -9.01
N GLY A 93 7.46 7.05 -8.47
CA GLY A 93 7.11 8.47 -8.64
C GLY A 93 8.08 9.43 -7.93
N VAL A 94 8.51 9.08 -6.72
CA VAL A 94 9.55 9.83 -5.98
C VAL A 94 10.89 9.75 -6.71
N ALA A 95 11.26 8.58 -7.26
CA ALA A 95 12.47 8.38 -8.05
C ALA A 95 12.48 9.14 -9.39
N GLY A 96 11.35 9.74 -9.79
CA GLY A 96 11.22 10.55 -11.00
C GLY A 96 11.14 9.74 -12.28
N LEU A 97 10.65 8.50 -12.20
CA LEU A 97 10.47 7.63 -13.37
C LEU A 97 9.18 7.93 -14.14
N TYR A 98 8.24 8.68 -13.55
CA TYR A 98 7.04 9.16 -14.23
C TYR A 98 7.33 10.46 -15.00
N VAL A 99 6.75 10.59 -16.20
CA VAL A 99 6.86 11.78 -17.06
C VAL A 99 6.31 13.02 -16.36
N GLN A 100 5.18 12.87 -15.67
CA GLN A 100 4.56 13.91 -14.85
C GLN A 100 3.99 13.25 -13.59
N ARG A 101 4.23 13.87 -12.42
CA ARG A 101 3.62 13.40 -11.17
C ARG A 101 2.15 13.82 -11.16
N PRO A 102 1.19 12.90 -10.96
CA PRO A 102 -0.20 13.30 -10.88
C PRO A 102 -0.42 14.22 -9.68
N CYS A 103 -1.16 15.31 -9.92
CA CYS A 103 -1.59 16.24 -8.89
C CYS A 103 -2.74 15.63 -8.09
N GLY A 104 -2.54 15.45 -6.78
CA GLY A 104 -3.50 14.85 -5.87
C GLY A 104 -3.62 13.32 -6.03
N CYS A 105 -3.24 12.57 -4.99
CA CYS A 105 -3.59 11.15 -4.93
C CYS A 105 -5.10 11.01 -4.61
N ALA A 106 -5.73 9.97 -5.15
CA ALA A 106 -7.15 9.64 -5.06
C ALA A 106 -7.65 9.20 -3.66
N SER A 107 -7.00 9.64 -2.59
CA SER A 107 -7.22 9.13 -1.24
C SER A 107 -7.05 10.25 -0.21
N VAL A 108 -7.56 10.05 1.01
CA VAL A 108 -7.21 10.64 2.32
C VAL A 108 -6.03 11.62 2.39
N PHE A 109 -4.94 11.36 1.68
CA PHE A 109 -3.73 12.16 1.67
C PHE A 109 -3.64 13.20 0.52
N SER A 110 -4.76 13.66 -0.03
CA SER A 110 -4.81 14.58 -1.18
C SER A 110 -4.00 15.90 -1.04
N GLY A 111 -3.54 16.24 0.17
CA GLY A 111 -2.67 17.40 0.46
C GLY A 111 -1.23 17.08 0.91
N LEU A 112 -0.81 15.80 0.99
CA LEU A 112 0.54 15.42 1.43
C LEU A 112 1.52 15.34 0.25
N SER A 113 2.80 15.64 0.53
CA SER A 113 3.85 15.46 -0.47
C SER A 113 4.08 13.98 -0.75
N TRP A 114 4.55 13.66 -1.97
CA TRP A 114 4.85 12.28 -2.37
C TRP A 114 5.87 11.59 -1.45
N THR A 115 6.83 12.34 -0.92
CA THR A 115 7.82 11.81 0.03
C THR A 115 7.18 11.46 1.36
N TRP A 116 6.24 12.28 1.85
CA TRP A 116 5.48 11.98 3.06
C TRP A 116 4.52 10.81 2.88
N HIS A 117 3.86 10.68 1.72
CA HIS A 117 3.08 9.49 1.39
C HIS A 117 3.92 8.21 1.47
N LEU A 118 5.12 8.24 0.89
CA LEU A 118 6.02 7.10 0.92
C LEU A 118 6.41 6.75 2.36
N ALA A 119 6.71 7.76 3.20
CA ALA A 119 7.07 7.56 4.60
C ALA A 119 5.93 6.93 5.42
N VAL A 120 4.71 7.46 5.29
CA VAL A 120 3.51 6.90 5.95
C VAL A 120 3.26 5.47 5.50
N ASN A 121 3.31 5.22 4.19
CA ASN A 121 3.07 3.88 3.64
C ASN A 121 4.14 2.87 4.09
N LEU A 122 5.40 3.29 4.19
CA LEU A 122 6.49 2.46 4.73
C LEU A 122 6.29 2.17 6.23
N GLY A 123 5.81 3.15 6.99
CA GLY A 123 5.39 2.97 8.39
C GLY A 123 4.30 1.91 8.52
N LEU A 124 3.21 2.04 7.76
CA LEU A 124 2.10 1.08 7.73
C LEU A 124 2.55 -0.33 7.31
N LEU A 125 3.44 -0.42 6.32
CA LEU A 125 4.05 -1.68 5.90
C LEU A 125 4.84 -2.32 7.05
N GLY A 126 5.65 -1.51 7.75
CA GLY A 126 6.37 -1.93 8.95
C GLY A 126 5.42 -2.43 10.05
N LEU A 127 4.34 -1.70 10.35
CA LEU A 127 3.33 -2.14 11.31
C LEU A 127 2.68 -3.47 10.89
N SER A 128 2.38 -3.66 9.61
CA SER A 128 1.80 -4.92 9.10
C SER A 128 2.76 -6.09 9.31
N ILE A 129 4.05 -5.88 9.05
CA ILE A 129 5.11 -6.88 9.25
C ILE A 129 5.28 -7.21 10.75
N VAL A 130 5.37 -6.19 11.61
CA VAL A 130 5.49 -6.36 13.07
C VAL A 130 4.26 -7.07 13.65
N GLY A 131 3.05 -6.69 13.20
CA GLY A 131 1.80 -7.35 13.55
C GLY A 131 1.79 -8.83 13.18
N ARG A 132 2.32 -9.18 12.00
CA ARG A 132 2.48 -10.57 11.57
C ARG A 132 3.44 -11.38 12.45
N TYR A 133 4.57 -10.80 12.87
CA TYR A 133 5.55 -11.48 13.72
C TYR A 133 5.11 -11.62 15.18
N THR A 134 4.35 -10.65 15.69
CA THR A 134 3.78 -10.69 17.04
C THR A 134 2.58 -11.64 17.14
N THR A 135 1.83 -11.78 16.05
CA THR A 135 0.74 -12.75 15.92
C THR A 135 1.32 -14.16 15.69
N GLY A 136 1.51 -14.90 16.78
CA GLY A 136 2.03 -16.28 16.77
C GLY A 136 1.18 -17.28 15.97
N PRO A 137 1.57 -18.57 15.92
CA PRO A 137 0.67 -19.66 15.51
C PRO A 137 -0.68 -19.53 16.20
N PRO A 138 -1.82 -19.78 15.52
CA PRO A 138 -3.00 -20.18 16.26
C PRO A 138 -2.56 -21.35 17.14
N ILE A 139 -3.02 -21.39 18.39
CA ILE A 139 -2.82 -22.56 19.24
C ILE A 139 -3.60 -23.70 18.57
N SER A 140 -2.94 -24.40 17.64
CA SER A 140 -3.34 -25.71 17.21
C SER A 140 -2.72 -26.65 18.23
N MET A 141 -3.55 -27.16 19.15
CA MET A 141 -3.22 -28.39 19.85
C MET A 141 -3.22 -29.51 18.82
N SER A 142 -2.09 -29.72 18.15
CA SER A 142 -1.78 -30.98 17.49
C SER A 142 -0.27 -31.06 17.34
N GLY A 143 0.33 -31.94 18.14
CA GLY A 143 1.77 -32.14 18.16
C GLY A 143 2.25 -32.83 16.89
N ARG A 144 3.13 -32.16 16.13
CA ARG A 144 4.17 -32.82 15.33
C ARG A 144 5.22 -31.80 14.83
N GLY A 145 6.49 -32.09 15.12
CA GLY A 145 7.68 -31.75 14.32
C GLY A 145 7.97 -30.28 14.01
N ARG A 146 8.97 -29.70 14.69
CA ARG A 146 9.72 -28.53 14.21
C ARG A 146 10.44 -28.86 12.89
N PRO A 147 10.66 -27.82 12.05
CA PRO A 147 12.03 -27.32 11.97
C PRO A 147 12.12 -25.83 12.37
N ARG A 148 13.15 -25.52 13.16
CA ARG A 148 13.57 -24.15 13.49
C ARG A 148 14.21 -23.54 12.24
N ALA A 149 13.47 -22.75 11.48
CA ALA A 149 14.09 -21.74 10.61
C ALA A 149 14.38 -20.50 11.46
N ALA A 150 15.53 -20.51 12.13
CA ALA A 150 16.08 -19.33 12.78
C ALA A 150 16.60 -18.37 11.70
N ILE A 151 15.73 -17.50 11.19
CA ILE A 151 16.16 -16.41 10.30
C ILE A 151 16.64 -15.27 11.19
N GLY A 152 17.96 -15.14 11.29
CA GLY A 152 18.66 -14.09 12.01
C GLY A 152 18.36 -12.71 11.45
N PHE A 153 17.37 -12.04 12.03
CA PHE A 153 17.16 -10.61 11.87
C PHE A 153 18.15 -9.84 12.76
N ARG A 154 19.41 -9.63 12.34
CA ARG A 154 20.24 -8.60 13.00
C ARG A 154 21.53 -8.05 12.35
N ARG A 155 21.85 -8.20 11.06
CA ARG A 155 23.07 -7.52 10.51
C ARG A 155 22.99 -6.88 9.12
N HIS A 156 21.92 -7.04 8.34
CA HIS A 156 21.92 -6.62 6.92
C HIS A 156 21.21 -5.29 6.60
N VAL A 157 20.78 -4.51 7.60
CA VAL A 157 20.05 -3.24 7.35
C VAL A 157 20.87 -2.22 6.55
N PRO A 158 22.16 -1.94 6.86
CA PRO A 158 22.92 -0.93 6.09
C PRO A 158 23.31 -1.45 4.70
N LEU A 159 23.68 -2.73 4.58
CA LEU A 159 24.04 -3.36 3.29
C LEU A 159 22.86 -3.39 2.31
N ARG A 160 21.64 -3.60 2.81
CA ARG A 160 20.41 -3.54 1.99
C ARG A 160 20.08 -2.13 1.53
N ALA A 161 20.32 -1.11 2.35
CA ALA A 161 20.10 0.29 1.97
C ALA A 161 21.03 0.73 0.82
N VAL A 162 22.31 0.31 0.88
CA VAL A 162 23.29 0.56 -0.19
C VAL A 162 22.91 -0.21 -1.47
N ALA A 163 22.48 -1.47 -1.36
CA ALA A 163 22.00 -2.24 -2.51
C ALA A 163 20.73 -1.64 -3.14
N VAL A 164 19.80 -1.14 -2.34
CA VAL A 164 18.60 -0.42 -2.81
C VAL A 164 18.98 0.90 -3.47
N TYR A 165 19.93 1.66 -2.91
CA TYR A 165 20.45 2.88 -3.51
C TYR A 165 21.12 2.61 -4.86
N HIS A 166 21.99 1.59 -4.95
CA HIS A 166 22.60 1.18 -6.21
C HIS A 166 21.57 0.64 -7.20
N ALA A 167 20.57 -0.11 -6.76
CA ALA A 167 19.47 -0.55 -7.61
C ALA A 167 18.67 0.66 -8.14
N ILE A 168 18.39 1.67 -7.33
CA ILE A 168 17.72 2.91 -7.76
C ILE A 168 18.59 3.67 -8.79
N ILE A 169 19.90 3.78 -8.58
CA ILE A 169 20.82 4.38 -9.56
C ILE A 169 20.86 3.58 -10.86
N ILE A 170 20.98 2.25 -10.76
CA ILE A 170 21.00 1.36 -11.93
C ILE A 170 19.67 1.46 -12.68
N LEU A 171 18.53 1.49 -11.98
CA LEU A 171 17.21 1.68 -12.60
C LEU A 171 17.10 3.06 -13.25
N ARG A 172 17.56 4.14 -12.61
CA ARG A 172 17.60 5.49 -13.21
C ARG A 172 18.48 5.57 -14.46
N LYS A 173 19.61 4.87 -14.47
CA LYS A 173 20.56 4.85 -15.60
C LYS A 173 20.10 3.91 -16.73
N ARG A 174 19.54 2.74 -16.39
CA ARG A 174 19.09 1.71 -17.33
C ARG A 174 17.74 2.06 -17.98
N PHE A 175 16.88 2.80 -17.30
CA PHE A 175 15.58 3.23 -17.80
C PHE A 175 15.50 4.77 -17.87
N PRO A 176 16.09 5.41 -18.89
CA PRO A 176 16.11 6.86 -19.02
C PRO A 176 14.72 7.40 -19.38
N LYS A 177 13.93 7.88 -18.39
CA LYS A 177 12.64 8.63 -18.46
C LYS A 177 11.53 8.16 -19.43
N LYS A 178 11.79 7.18 -20.30
CA LYS A 178 10.96 6.72 -21.41
C LYS A 178 10.24 5.40 -21.10
N PHE A 179 10.65 4.71 -20.03
CA PHE A 179 9.95 3.55 -19.50
C PHE A 179 9.19 3.95 -18.24
N ALA A 180 8.02 4.56 -18.44
CA ALA A 180 6.90 4.12 -17.65
C ALA A 180 6.43 2.81 -18.32
N PRO A 181 6.25 1.69 -17.59
CA PRO A 181 5.62 0.47 -18.14
C PRO A 181 4.28 0.75 -18.83
N PHE A 182 3.71 1.92 -18.56
CA PHE A 182 2.56 2.51 -19.20
C PHE A 182 3.02 3.83 -19.84
N PRO A 183 3.09 3.97 -21.17
CA PRO A 183 3.33 5.26 -21.81
C PRO A 183 2.18 6.20 -21.43
N GLY A 184 2.37 6.96 -20.35
CA GLY A 184 1.36 7.87 -19.83
C GLY A 184 1.04 8.90 -20.90
N ARG A 185 -0.25 9.03 -21.23
CA ARG A 185 -0.74 10.24 -21.90
C ARG A 185 -0.31 11.44 -21.05
N PRO A 186 -0.07 12.63 -21.64
CA PRO A 186 -0.03 13.85 -20.85
C PRO A 186 -1.32 13.93 -20.01
N VAL A 187 -1.18 14.19 -18.70
CA VAL A 187 -2.33 14.35 -17.80
C VAL A 187 -3.24 15.38 -18.45
N ARG A 188 -4.46 14.99 -18.87
CA ARG A 188 -5.40 15.96 -19.46
C ARG A 188 -5.82 16.94 -18.37
N VAL A 189 -5.16 18.09 -18.35
CA VAL A 189 -5.44 19.20 -17.41
C VAL A 189 -6.86 19.75 -17.63
N ASN A 190 -7.45 19.53 -18.82
CA ASN A 190 -8.80 19.94 -19.19
C ASN A 190 -9.75 18.75 -19.36
N LEU A 191 -10.12 18.10 -18.26
CA LEU A 191 -11.41 17.43 -18.23
C LEU A 191 -12.41 18.45 -17.67
N ASN A 192 -13.08 19.16 -18.57
CA ASN A 192 -14.38 19.77 -18.30
C ASN A 192 -15.32 18.62 -17.91
N TYR A 193 -15.31 18.24 -16.63
CA TYR A 193 -16.46 17.59 -16.03
C TYR A 193 -17.50 18.69 -15.89
N THR A 194 -18.19 19.00 -16.99
CA THR A 194 -19.52 19.58 -16.89
C THR A 194 -20.28 18.63 -16.00
N PHE A 195 -20.47 19.04 -14.75
CA PHE A 195 -21.55 18.55 -13.92
C PHE A 195 -22.77 18.60 -14.82
N VAL A 196 -23.27 17.42 -15.19
CA VAL A 196 -24.66 17.30 -15.61
C VAL A 196 -25.43 17.72 -14.35
N ALA A 197 -25.73 19.01 -14.29
CA ALA A 197 -26.87 19.50 -13.53
C ALA A 197 -28.05 18.75 -14.14
N LEU A 198 -28.49 17.69 -13.45
CA LEU A 198 -29.81 17.15 -13.68
C LEU A 198 -30.80 18.16 -13.09
N PRO A 199 -31.91 18.43 -13.81
CA PRO A 199 -32.90 19.44 -13.44
C PRO A 199 -33.58 19.15 -12.10
#